data_AF-A0A075UWT3-F1
#
_entry.id   AF-A0A075UWT3-F1
#
_cell.length_a   1.000
_cell.length_b   1.000
_cell.length_c   1.000
_cell.angle_alpha   90.00
_cell.angle_beta   90.00
_cell.angle_gamma   90.00
#
_symmetry.space_group_name_H-M   'P 1'
#
loop_
_entity.id
_entity.type
_entity.pdbx_description
1 polymer ?
#
loop_
_entity_poly.entity_id
_entity_poly.type
_entity_poly.pdbx_seq_one_letter_code
_entity_poly.pdbx_strand_id
1 'polypeptide(L)'
;MRTLTILGLAVLRLLSRQPQHPYEVRQRLREEGLDHLIKVTHGALYHTFDVLAKAELIETVETTREGKRPERTVYAITDEGREVALERLRELLSTLQPEYPTYSAALAFMSLLPKEDAVAQLERRAVLLEASLASATAGSDALVKRGVAAIDIVEIRHLQAHLRADLDLTRAIVQDIHEGRLDWQPGESATEEKADG
;
A
#
# COMPACT_ATOMS: atom_id res chain seq x y z
N MET A 1 19.50 -5.35 -12.76
CA MET A 1 18.27 -4.60 -13.08
C MET A 1 17.72 -3.99 -11.82
N ARG A 2 17.24 -2.74 -11.87
CA ARG A 2 16.46 -2.15 -10.77
C ARG A 2 15.13 -2.91 -10.69
N THR A 3 14.77 -3.41 -9.52
CA THR A 3 13.53 -4.17 -9.30
C THR A 3 12.31 -3.37 -9.79
N LEU A 4 11.42 -4.03 -10.54
CA LEU A 4 10.18 -3.43 -11.03
C LEU A 4 9.32 -2.96 -9.84
N THR A 5 9.00 -1.66 -9.81
CA THR A 5 8.20 -1.06 -8.75
C THR A 5 6.73 -1.46 -8.87
N ILE A 6 5.95 -1.32 -7.78
CA ILE A 6 4.50 -1.58 -7.81
C ILE A 6 3.80 -0.68 -8.84
N LEU A 7 4.22 0.59 -8.95
CA LEU A 7 3.71 1.49 -9.98
C LEU A 7 4.07 1.01 -11.39
N GLY A 8 5.30 0.53 -11.60
CA GLY A 8 5.71 -0.07 -12.87
C GLY A 8 4.88 -1.29 -13.24
N LEU A 9 4.65 -2.19 -12.28
CA LEU A 9 3.79 -3.36 -12.47
C LEU A 9 2.35 -2.96 -12.82
N ALA A 10 1.81 -1.92 -12.17
CA ALA A 10 0.47 -1.41 -12.46
C ALA A 10 0.37 -0.77 -13.85
N VAL A 11 1.40 -0.03 -14.29
CA VAL A 11 1.51 0.50 -15.65
C VAL A 11 1.52 -0.65 -16.66
N LEU A 12 2.37 -1.67 -16.47
CA LEU A 12 2.46 -2.83 -17.36
C LEU A 12 1.13 -3.61 -17.43
N ARG A 13 0.43 -3.80 -16.29
CA ARG A 13 -0.92 -4.41 -16.25
C ARG A 13 -1.94 -3.64 -17.07
N LEU A 14 -1.90 -2.30 -17.05
CA LEU A 14 -2.84 -1.49 -17.81
C LEU A 14 -2.53 -1.50 -19.31
N LEU A 15 -1.24 -1.40 -19.67
CA LEU A 15 -0.78 -1.49 -21.05
C LEU A 15 -0.99 -2.88 -21.67
N SER A 16 -1.01 -3.94 -20.87
CA SER A 16 -1.30 -5.29 -21.36
C SER A 16 -2.73 -5.49 -21.85
N ARG A 17 -3.66 -4.59 -21.47
CA ARG A 17 -5.05 -4.58 -21.96
C ARG A 17 -5.18 -3.83 -23.28
N GLN A 18 -4.46 -2.72 -23.44
CA GLN A 18 -4.42 -1.92 -24.67
C GLN A 18 -3.29 -0.88 -24.58
N PRO A 19 -2.79 -0.37 -25.72
CA PRO A 19 -1.88 0.77 -25.73
C PRO A 19 -2.53 2.04 -25.14
N GLN A 20 -1.76 2.81 -24.38
CA GLN A 20 -2.27 4.02 -23.70
C GLN A 20 -1.22 5.12 -23.55
N HIS A 21 -1.69 6.36 -23.44
CA HIS A 21 -0.87 7.49 -23.01
C HIS A 21 -0.76 7.53 -21.46
N PRO A 22 0.36 8.02 -20.87
CA PRO A 22 0.53 8.10 -19.41
C PRO A 22 -0.61 8.79 -18.66
N TYR A 23 -1.21 9.83 -19.25
CA TYR A 23 -2.38 10.51 -18.68
C TYR A 23 -3.58 9.56 -18.49
N GLU A 24 -3.86 8.70 -19.47
CA GLU A 24 -4.99 7.76 -19.43
C GLU A 24 -4.74 6.65 -18.42
N VAL A 25 -3.49 6.16 -18.34
CA VAL A 25 -3.07 5.22 -17.29
C VAL A 25 -3.29 5.83 -15.91
N ARG A 26 -2.90 7.10 -15.71
CA ARG A 26 -3.16 7.82 -14.45
C ARG A 26 -4.66 7.89 -14.11
N GLN A 27 -5.49 8.11 -15.12
CA GLN A 27 -6.94 8.20 -14.94
C GLN A 27 -7.53 6.83 -14.56
N ARG A 28 -7.16 5.77 -15.27
CA ARG A 28 -7.62 4.40 -14.98
C ARG A 28 -7.19 3.90 -13.61
N LEU A 29 -5.96 4.19 -13.18
CA LEU A 29 -5.50 3.83 -11.83
C LEU A 29 -6.42 4.41 -10.74
N ARG A 30 -6.95 5.62 -10.92
CA ARG A 30 -7.93 6.20 -10.00
C ARG A 30 -9.33 5.61 -10.16
N GLU A 31 -9.76 5.34 -11.39
CA GLU A 31 -11.09 4.75 -11.66
C GLU A 31 -11.21 3.32 -11.12
N GLU A 32 -10.12 2.54 -11.16
CA GLU A 32 -10.02 1.22 -10.54
C GLU A 32 -9.78 1.30 -9.02
N GLY A 33 -9.67 2.50 -8.46
CA GLY A 33 -9.40 2.73 -7.04
C GLY A 33 -8.03 2.27 -6.57
N LEU A 34 -7.08 1.97 -7.47
CA LEU A 34 -5.75 1.46 -7.09
C LEU A 34 -4.85 2.52 -6.42
N ASP A 35 -5.32 3.75 -6.32
CA ASP A 35 -4.66 4.84 -5.62
C ASP A 35 -4.58 4.63 -4.09
N HIS A 36 -5.41 3.75 -3.53
CA HIS A 36 -5.24 3.30 -2.13
C HIS A 36 -4.02 2.38 -1.91
N LEU A 37 -3.57 1.68 -2.96
CA LEU A 37 -2.41 0.79 -2.91
C LEU A 37 -1.14 1.46 -3.41
N ILE A 38 -1.27 2.40 -4.35
CA ILE A 38 -0.14 2.98 -5.08
C ILE A 38 -0.24 4.50 -5.04
N LYS A 39 0.76 5.14 -4.45
CA LYS A 39 0.88 6.60 -4.52
C LYS A 39 1.27 7.04 -5.93
N VAL A 40 0.31 7.50 -6.72
CA VAL A 40 0.52 7.96 -8.09
C VAL A 40 0.68 9.48 -8.16
N THR A 41 1.92 9.98 -8.16
CA THR A 41 2.19 11.39 -8.51
C THR A 41 2.44 11.54 -10.00
N HIS A 42 2.26 12.75 -10.55
CA HIS A 42 2.56 13.02 -11.95
C HIS A 42 4.04 12.72 -12.27
N GLY A 43 4.97 13.26 -11.48
CA GLY A 43 6.40 13.02 -11.69
C GLY A 43 6.79 11.55 -11.60
N ALA A 44 6.25 10.80 -10.61
CA ALA A 44 6.56 9.39 -10.46
C ALA A 44 6.04 8.55 -11.63
N LEU A 45 4.85 8.88 -12.16
CA LEU A 45 4.28 8.15 -13.28
C LEU A 45 5.12 8.34 -14.55
N TYR A 46 5.42 9.59 -14.94
CA TYR A 46 6.20 9.85 -16.14
C TYR A 46 7.62 9.28 -16.04
N HIS A 47 8.27 9.43 -14.89
CA HIS A 47 9.55 8.76 -14.62
C HIS A 47 9.44 7.22 -14.75
N THR A 48 8.32 6.63 -14.34
CA THR A 48 8.11 5.18 -14.49
C THR A 48 8.03 4.80 -15.97
N PHE A 49 7.33 5.56 -16.81
CA PHE A 49 7.32 5.34 -18.26
C PHE A 49 8.73 5.46 -18.85
N ASP A 50 9.51 6.48 -18.47
CA ASP A 50 10.88 6.65 -18.95
C ASP A 50 11.77 5.45 -18.58
N VAL A 51 11.64 4.93 -17.36
CA VAL A 51 12.39 3.75 -16.90
C VAL A 51 11.97 2.49 -17.65
N LEU A 52 10.67 2.27 -17.84
CA LEU A 52 10.16 1.10 -18.55
C LEU A 52 10.55 1.13 -20.03
N ALA A 53 10.51 2.29 -20.68
CA ALA A 53 10.90 2.45 -22.08
C ALA A 53 12.41 2.25 -22.28
N LYS A 54 13.24 2.81 -21.39
CA LYS A 54 14.70 2.59 -21.40
C LYS A 54 15.09 1.13 -21.16
N ALA A 55 14.24 0.38 -20.48
CA ALA A 55 14.41 -1.04 -20.24
C ALA A 55 13.73 -1.91 -21.31
N GLU A 56 13.21 -1.31 -22.40
CA GLU A 56 12.56 -2.02 -23.52
C GLU A 56 11.34 -2.87 -23.10
N LEU A 57 10.77 -2.60 -21.91
CA LEU A 57 9.58 -3.27 -21.40
C LEU A 57 8.28 -2.68 -21.97
N ILE A 58 8.37 -1.47 -22.52
CA ILE A 58 7.31 -0.80 -23.27
C ILE A 58 7.91 -0.13 -24.51
N GLU A 59 7.10 0.02 -25.55
CA GLU A 59 7.49 0.66 -26.81
C GLU A 59 6.46 1.71 -27.23
N THR A 60 6.91 2.70 -28.01
CA THR A 60 6.03 3.71 -28.60
C THR A 60 5.34 3.13 -29.83
N VAL A 61 4.01 3.16 -29.85
CA VAL A 61 3.22 2.65 -31.00
C VAL A 61 2.55 3.75 -31.80
N GLU A 62 2.36 4.94 -31.21
CA GLU A 62 1.82 6.11 -31.91
C GLU A 62 2.38 7.39 -31.31
N THR A 63 2.75 8.34 -32.16
CA THR A 63 3.04 9.72 -31.77
C THR A 63 2.12 10.62 -32.56
N THR A 64 0.99 11.01 -31.98
CA THR A 64 0.05 11.94 -32.61
C THR A 64 0.38 13.37 -32.20
N ARG A 65 0.52 14.27 -33.19
CA ARG A 65 0.70 15.71 -32.96
C ARG A 65 -0.59 16.45 -33.32
N GLU A 66 -1.48 16.65 -32.35
CA GLU A 66 -2.66 17.50 -32.54
C GLU A 66 -2.29 19.00 -32.36
N GLY A 67 -1.95 19.66 -33.46
CA GLY A 67 -1.82 21.12 -33.53
C GLY A 67 -0.74 21.72 -32.61
N LYS A 68 -1.10 22.71 -31.79
CA LYS A 68 -0.21 23.44 -30.85
C LYS A 68 -0.04 22.74 -29.47
N ARG A 69 -0.61 21.55 -29.27
CA ARG A 69 -0.46 20.79 -28.01
C ARG A 69 0.83 19.97 -28.01
N PRO A 70 1.40 19.64 -26.83
CA PRO A 70 2.55 18.75 -26.74
C PRO A 70 2.24 17.38 -27.37
N GLU A 71 3.28 16.74 -27.91
CA GLU A 71 3.18 15.42 -28.55
C GLU A 71 2.55 14.40 -27.60
N ARG A 72 1.60 13.62 -28.11
CA ARG A 72 0.93 12.55 -27.36
C ARG A 72 1.55 11.23 -27.75
N THR A 73 2.44 10.72 -26.91
CA THR A 73 3.09 9.41 -27.11
C THR A 73 2.25 8.30 -26.48
N VAL A 74 1.77 7.37 -27.30
CA VAL A 74 1.05 6.17 -26.86
C VAL A 74 2.05 5.02 -26.75
N TYR A 75 2.02 4.32 -25.61
CA TYR A 75 2.90 3.19 -25.34
C TYR A 75 2.13 1.88 -25.37
N ALA A 76 2.77 0.80 -25.81
CA ALA A 76 2.33 -0.58 -25.66
C ALA A 76 3.37 -1.38 -24.85
N ILE A 77 2.92 -2.45 -24.19
CA ILE A 77 3.82 -3.39 -23.50
C ILE A 77 4.46 -4.35 -24.50
N THR A 78 5.77 -4.62 -24.34
CA THR A 78 6.49 -5.63 -25.13
C THR A 78 6.32 -7.04 -24.55
N ASP A 79 6.72 -8.08 -25.28
CA ASP A 79 6.70 -9.45 -24.75
C ASP A 79 7.61 -9.61 -23.53
N GLU A 80 8.78 -8.96 -23.54
CA GLU A 80 9.68 -8.93 -22.38
C GLU A 80 9.04 -8.20 -21.19
N GLY A 81 8.34 -7.09 -21.44
CA GLY A 81 7.57 -6.39 -20.41
C GLY A 81 6.52 -7.27 -19.73
N ARG A 82 5.86 -8.17 -20.49
CA ARG A 82 4.89 -9.12 -19.93
C ARG A 82 5.56 -10.14 -19.03
N GLU A 83 6.68 -10.72 -19.45
CA GLU A 83 7.40 -11.72 -18.65
C GLU A 83 7.95 -11.11 -17.35
N VAL A 84 8.56 -9.93 -17.43
CA VAL A 84 9.08 -9.22 -16.24
C VAL A 84 7.95 -8.85 -15.27
N ALA A 85 6.77 -8.46 -15.78
CA ALA A 85 5.60 -8.21 -14.94
C ALA A 85 5.14 -9.48 -14.20
N LEU A 86 5.07 -10.62 -14.89
CA LEU A 86 4.66 -11.90 -14.31
C LEU A 86 5.69 -12.42 -13.30
N GLU A 87 6.99 -12.34 -13.61
CA GLU A 87 8.06 -12.70 -12.67
C GLU A 87 8.00 -11.86 -11.41
N ARG A 88 7.87 -10.54 -11.55
CA ARG A 88 7.75 -9.64 -10.40
C ARG A 88 6.51 -9.95 -9.56
N LEU A 89 5.37 -10.23 -10.19
CA LEU A 89 4.15 -10.59 -9.49
C LEU A 89 4.33 -11.89 -8.70
N ARG A 90 4.96 -12.91 -9.29
CA ARG A 90 5.28 -14.18 -8.60
C ARG A 90 6.16 -13.92 -7.39
N GLU A 91 7.23 -13.13 -7.55
CA GLU A 91 8.15 -12.78 -6.46
C GLU A 91 7.42 -12.08 -5.30
N LEU A 92 6.56 -11.10 -5.60
CA LEU A 92 5.79 -10.36 -4.60
C LEU A 92 4.78 -11.23 -3.86
N LEU A 93 4.23 -12.25 -4.51
CA LEU A 93 3.28 -13.19 -3.89
C LEU A 93 3.98 -14.27 -3.07
N SER A 94 5.20 -14.67 -3.44
CA SER A 94 5.91 -15.78 -2.80
C SER A 94 6.91 -15.34 -1.73
N THR A 95 7.32 -14.07 -1.74
CA THR A 95 8.43 -13.58 -0.93
C THR A 95 7.95 -12.55 0.07
N LEU A 96 8.23 -12.80 1.35
CA LEU A 96 8.03 -11.80 2.40
C LEU A 96 9.02 -10.66 2.19
N GLN A 97 8.48 -9.46 1.92
CA GLN A 97 9.27 -8.25 1.89
C GLN A 97 9.30 -7.64 3.30
N PRO A 98 10.44 -7.09 3.74
CA PRO A 98 10.47 -6.31 4.97
C PRO A 98 9.50 -5.12 4.85
N GLU A 99 8.47 -5.13 5.69
CA GLU A 99 7.63 -3.96 5.93
C GLU A 99 8.11 -3.29 7.21
N TYR A 100 8.02 -1.96 7.26
CA TYR A 100 8.35 -1.16 8.44
C TYR A 100 7.08 -0.47 8.93
N PRO A 101 6.17 -1.16 9.64
CA PRO A 101 4.89 -0.58 10.04
C PRO A 101 5.10 0.56 11.04
N THR A 102 4.64 1.76 10.69
CA THR A 102 4.76 2.94 11.55
C THR A 102 4.13 2.73 12.92
N TYR A 103 3.05 1.94 13.00
CA TYR A 103 2.40 1.65 14.28
C TYR A 103 3.27 0.79 15.20
N SER A 104 3.91 -0.26 14.67
CA SER A 104 4.87 -1.06 15.45
C SER A 104 6.04 -0.22 15.95
N ALA A 105 6.55 0.71 15.13
CA ALA A 105 7.56 1.67 15.57
C ALA A 105 7.03 2.60 16.67
N ALA A 106 5.81 3.13 16.55
CA ALA A 106 5.20 3.96 17.57
C ALA A 106 5.03 3.22 18.90
N LEU A 107 4.62 1.95 18.87
CA LEU A 107 4.53 1.09 20.06
C LEU A 107 5.91 0.90 20.72
N ALA A 108 6.97 0.71 19.93
CA ALA A 108 8.34 0.59 20.45
C ALA A 108 8.83 1.84 21.18
N PHE A 109 8.26 3.01 20.88
CA PHE A 109 8.60 4.29 21.52
C PHE A 109 7.47 4.83 22.43
N MET A 110 6.46 4.03 22.72
CA MET A 110 5.26 4.45 23.47
C MET A 110 5.59 4.91 24.89
N SER A 111 6.65 4.38 25.50
CA SER A 111 7.09 4.74 26.86
C SER A 111 7.60 6.18 26.99
N LEU A 112 7.76 6.90 25.87
CA LEU A 112 8.02 8.34 25.88
C LEU A 112 6.80 9.17 26.33
N LEU A 113 5.60 8.58 26.30
CA LEU A 113 4.35 9.21 26.75
C LEU A 113 4.00 8.82 28.19
N PRO A 114 3.32 9.71 28.94
CA PRO A 114 2.54 9.32 30.12
C PRO A 114 1.55 8.20 29.78
N LYS A 115 1.33 7.28 30.72
CA LYS A 115 0.43 6.12 30.51
C LYS A 115 -0.97 6.56 30.09
N GLU A 116 -1.51 7.57 30.75
CA GLU A 116 -2.85 8.07 30.51
C GLU A 116 -2.98 8.64 29.09
N ASP A 117 -1.93 9.30 28.58
CA ASP A 117 -1.90 9.79 27.20
C ASP A 117 -1.76 8.63 26.21
N ALA A 118 -0.85 7.69 26.45
CA ALA A 118 -0.70 6.50 25.61
C ALA A 118 -2.01 5.71 25.46
N VAL A 119 -2.72 5.47 26.57
CA VAL A 119 -4.04 4.83 26.57
C VAL A 119 -5.05 5.64 25.75
N ALA A 120 -5.15 6.95 25.98
CA ALA A 120 -6.09 7.80 25.25
C ALA A 120 -5.83 7.77 23.72
N GLN A 121 -4.56 7.77 23.28
CA GLN A 121 -4.22 7.67 21.86
C GLN A 121 -4.54 6.28 21.28
N LEU A 122 -4.29 5.21 22.03
CA LEU A 122 -4.61 3.84 21.61
C LEU A 122 -6.12 3.62 21.51
N GLU A 123 -6.91 4.10 22.48
CA GLU A 123 -8.37 4.06 22.42
C GLU A 123 -8.92 4.82 21.21
N ARG A 124 -8.38 6.02 20.96
CA ARG A 124 -8.72 6.80 19.76
C ARG A 124 -8.38 6.03 18.50
N ARG A 125 -7.21 5.38 18.43
CA ARG A 125 -6.82 4.53 17.31
C ARG A 125 -7.79 3.36 17.12
N ALA A 126 -8.20 2.70 18.19
CA ALA A 126 -9.15 1.58 18.14
C ALA A 126 -10.49 2.01 17.51
N VAL A 127 -11.02 3.19 17.86
CA VAL A 127 -12.24 3.75 17.23
C VAL A 127 -12.04 3.96 15.72
N LEU A 128 -10.89 4.49 15.31
CA LEU A 128 -10.59 4.70 13.88
C LEU A 128 -10.42 3.38 13.12
N LEU A 129 -9.78 2.38 13.72
CA LEU A 129 -9.61 1.04 13.14
C LEU A 129 -10.96 0.35 12.97
N GLU A 130 -11.84 0.43 13.96
CA GLU A 130 -13.20 -0.13 13.91
C GLU A 130 -14.03 0.51 12.80
N ALA A 131 -14.02 1.84 12.69
CA ALA A 131 -14.69 2.56 11.62
C ALA A 131 -14.13 2.18 10.23
N SER A 132 -12.81 2.07 10.11
CA SER A 132 -12.14 1.69 8.86
C SER A 132 -12.48 0.27 8.43
N LEU A 133 -12.50 -0.67 9.39
CA LEU A 133 -12.84 -2.06 9.13
C LEU A 133 -14.32 -2.22 8.73
N ALA A 134 -15.22 -1.51 9.40
CA ALA A 134 -16.63 -1.47 9.03
C ALA A 134 -16.82 -0.91 7.61
N SER A 135 -16.12 0.17 7.27
CA SER A 135 -16.15 0.78 5.94
C SER A 135 -15.63 -0.17 4.85
N ALA A 136 -14.47 -0.82 5.07
CA ALA A 136 -13.90 -1.78 4.13
C ALA A 136 -14.81 -3.01 3.93
N THR A 137 -15.44 -3.49 5.00
CA THR A 137 -16.40 -4.60 4.95
C THR A 137 -17.62 -4.22 4.10
N ALA A 138 -18.30 -3.13 4.45
CA ALA A 138 -19.47 -2.65 3.73
C ALA A 138 -19.18 -2.32 2.26
N GLY A 139 -18.02 -1.72 1.98
CA GLY A 139 -17.56 -1.42 0.62
C GLY A 139 -17.40 -2.68 -0.23
N SER A 140 -16.69 -3.69 0.29
CA SER A 140 -16.51 -4.96 -0.43
C SER A 140 -17.84 -5.70 -0.66
N ASP A 141 -18.73 -5.74 0.34
CA ASP A 141 -20.05 -6.36 0.22
C ASP A 141 -20.91 -5.68 -0.84
N ALA A 142 -20.84 -4.35 -0.92
CA ALA A 142 -21.56 -3.58 -1.93
C ALA A 142 -21.05 -3.87 -3.35
N LEU A 143 -19.75 -4.05 -3.54
CA LEU A 143 -19.15 -4.42 -4.84
C LEU A 143 -19.58 -5.83 -5.25
N VAL A 144 -19.53 -6.80 -4.34
CA VAL A 144 -19.99 -8.17 -4.60
C VAL A 144 -21.48 -8.20 -4.95
N LYS A 145 -22.33 -7.46 -4.22
CA LYS A 145 -23.77 -7.34 -4.52
C LYS A 145 -24.04 -6.73 -5.90
N ARG A 146 -23.13 -5.90 -6.42
CA ARG A 146 -23.19 -5.31 -7.76
C ARG A 146 -22.60 -6.21 -8.86
N GLY A 147 -22.14 -7.42 -8.51
CA GLY A 147 -21.64 -8.40 -9.46
C GLY A 147 -20.13 -8.33 -9.73
N VAL A 148 -19.36 -7.55 -8.95
CA VAL A 148 -17.89 -7.58 -9.03
C VAL A 148 -17.39 -8.92 -8.50
N ALA A 149 -16.54 -9.61 -9.25
CA ALA A 149 -16.02 -10.91 -8.85
C ALA A 149 -15.07 -10.77 -7.65
N ALA A 150 -15.11 -11.74 -6.73
CA ALA A 150 -14.29 -11.67 -5.51
C ALA A 150 -12.77 -11.61 -5.77
N ILE A 151 -12.31 -12.14 -6.92
CA ILE A 151 -10.91 -12.08 -7.33
C ILE A 151 -10.47 -10.66 -7.73
N ASP A 152 -11.40 -9.83 -8.23
CA ASP A 152 -11.10 -8.46 -8.67
C ASP A 152 -10.93 -7.48 -7.50
N ILE A 153 -11.27 -7.91 -6.28
CA ILE A 153 -11.20 -7.13 -5.04
C ILE A 153 -10.52 -7.92 -3.91
N VAL A 154 -9.70 -8.92 -4.25
CA VAL A 154 -9.11 -9.85 -3.29
C VAL A 154 -8.19 -9.13 -2.29
N GLU A 155 -7.56 -8.04 -2.70
CA GLU A 155 -6.72 -7.17 -1.86
C GLU A 155 -7.50 -6.57 -0.69
N ILE A 156 -8.82 -6.37 -0.80
CA ILE A 156 -9.63 -5.86 0.30
C ILE A 156 -9.66 -6.86 1.47
N ARG A 157 -9.55 -8.18 1.19
CA ARG A 157 -9.45 -9.19 2.24
C ARG A 157 -8.17 -9.03 3.06
N HIS A 158 -7.06 -8.70 2.41
CA HIS A 158 -5.80 -8.40 3.09
C HIS A 158 -5.95 -7.16 3.98
N LEU A 159 -6.51 -6.07 3.43
CA LEU A 159 -6.80 -4.85 4.21
C LEU A 159 -7.66 -5.14 5.45
N GLN A 160 -8.76 -5.89 5.29
CA GLN A 160 -9.65 -6.25 6.40
C GLN A 160 -8.94 -7.08 7.47
N ALA A 161 -8.11 -8.05 7.06
CA ALA A 161 -7.35 -8.88 8.00
C ALA A 161 -6.36 -8.04 8.81
N HIS A 162 -5.64 -7.11 8.17
CA HIS A 162 -4.71 -6.22 8.86
C HIS A 162 -5.42 -5.24 9.79
N LEU A 163 -6.52 -4.62 9.36
CA LEU A 163 -7.31 -3.73 10.21
C LEU A 163 -7.87 -4.45 11.45
N ARG A 164 -8.32 -5.70 11.29
CA ARG A 164 -8.78 -6.54 12.40
C ARG A 164 -7.65 -6.84 13.37
N ALA A 165 -6.52 -7.33 12.85
CA ALA A 165 -5.35 -7.66 13.68
C ALA A 165 -4.86 -6.45 14.47
N ASP A 166 -4.77 -5.28 13.82
CA ASP A 166 -4.39 -4.02 14.46
C ASP A 166 -5.41 -3.61 15.54
N LEU A 167 -6.72 -3.76 15.28
CA LEU A 167 -7.77 -3.42 16.25
C LEU A 167 -7.70 -4.31 17.49
N ASP A 168 -7.57 -5.62 17.28
CA ASP A 168 -7.52 -6.61 18.33
C ASP A 168 -6.25 -6.42 19.19
N LEU A 169 -5.11 -6.20 18.54
CA LEU A 169 -3.84 -5.87 19.22
C LEU A 169 -3.94 -4.56 20.02
N THR A 170 -4.48 -3.49 19.42
CA THR A 170 -4.59 -2.18 20.07
C THR A 170 -5.44 -2.29 21.35
N ARG A 171 -6.58 -3.00 21.27
CA ARG A 171 -7.45 -3.24 22.43
C ARG A 171 -6.77 -4.09 23.50
N ALA A 172 -6.03 -5.13 23.10
CA ALA A 172 -5.28 -5.96 24.03
C ALA A 172 -4.19 -5.15 24.77
N ILE A 173 -3.45 -4.28 24.08
CA ILE A 173 -2.43 -3.42 24.70
C ILE A 173 -3.07 -2.46 25.71
N VAL A 174 -4.20 -1.83 25.37
CA VAL A 174 -4.93 -0.97 26.32
C VAL A 174 -5.33 -1.75 27.58
N GLN A 175 -5.85 -2.96 27.40
CA GLN A 175 -6.20 -3.84 28.52
C GLN A 175 -4.97 -4.20 29.36
N ASP A 176 -3.85 -4.55 28.73
CA ASP A 176 -2.60 -4.89 29.42
C ASP A 176 -2.06 -3.71 30.24
N ILE A 177 -2.21 -2.47 29.76
CA ILE A 177 -1.83 -1.26 30.51
C ILE A 177 -2.76 -1.09 31.73
N HIS A 178 -4.07 -1.21 31.54
CA HIS A 178 -5.03 -1.08 32.64
C HIS A 178 -4.87 -2.15 33.72
N GLU A 179 -4.50 -3.37 33.33
CA GLU A 179 -4.27 -4.49 34.24
C GLU A 179 -2.84 -4.51 34.81
N GLY A 180 -2.00 -3.54 34.46
CA GLY A 180 -0.63 -3.41 34.96
C GLY A 180 0.34 -4.47 34.42
N ARG A 181 -0.03 -5.22 33.36
CA ARG A 181 0.88 -6.12 32.64
C ARG A 181 1.91 -5.34 31.82
N LEU A 182 1.55 -4.15 31.36
CA LEU A 182 2.44 -3.20 30.71
C LEU A 182 2.54 -1.94 31.57
N ASP A 183 3.67 -1.79 32.25
CA ASP A 183 3.91 -0.69 33.20
C ASP A 183 5.25 0.00 32.92
N TRP A 184 5.29 1.33 33.00
CA TRP A 184 6.51 2.15 32.84
C TRP A 184 6.38 3.51 33.54
N GLN A 185 7.50 4.21 33.74
CA GLN A 185 7.49 5.66 34.00
C GLN A 185 8.02 6.41 32.78
N PRO A 186 7.45 7.58 32.42
CA PRO A 186 7.93 8.36 31.29
C PRO A 186 9.39 8.75 31.46
N GLY A 187 10.24 8.37 30.52
CA GLY A 187 11.67 8.69 30.54
C GLY A 187 12.57 7.73 31.33
N GLU A 188 12.02 6.73 32.01
CA GLU A 188 12.80 5.58 32.49
C GLU A 188 12.90 4.55 31.37
N SER A 189 14.06 4.47 30.71
CA SER A 189 14.36 3.32 29.85
C SER A 189 14.36 2.07 30.72
N ALA A 190 13.54 1.07 30.38
CA ALA A 190 13.50 -0.26 31.01
C ALA A 190 14.79 -1.10 30.82
N THR A 191 15.94 -0.45 30.57
CA THR A 191 17.23 -1.08 30.27
C THR A 191 18.23 -1.00 31.41
N GLU A 192 17.88 -0.39 32.54
CA GLU A 192 18.72 -0.44 33.75
C GLU A 192 18.18 -1.47 34.75
N GLU A 193 18.21 -2.75 34.38
CA GLU A 193 18.18 -3.82 35.40
C GLU A 193 19.37 -4.78 35.22
N LYS A 194 20.42 -4.45 35.98
CA LYS A 194 21.45 -5.32 36.58
C LYS A 194 22.40 -6.07 35.64
N ALA A 195 23.44 -5.36 35.22
CA ALA A 195 24.79 -5.94 35.16
C ALA A 195 25.53 -5.62 36.47
N ASP A 196 25.17 -6.32 37.55
CA ASP A 196 26.07 -6.44 38.70
C ASP A 196 25.87 -7.83 39.32
N GLY A 197 26.94 -8.62 39.28
CA GLY A 197 27.00 -10.05 39.63
C GLY A 197 28.23 -10.71 39.05
#